data_AF-A0YP93-F1
#
_entry.id   AF-A0YP93-F1
#
_cell.length_a   1.000
_cell.length_b   1.000
_cell.length_c   1.000
_cell.angle_alpha   90.00
_cell.angle_beta   90.00
_cell.angle_gamma   90.00
#
_symmetry.space_group_name_H-M   'P 1'
#
loop_
_entity.id
_entity.type
_entity.pdbx_description
1 polymer ?
#
loop_
_entity_poly.entity_id
_entity_poly.type
_entity_poly.pdbx_seq_one_letter_code
_entity_poly.pdbx_strand_id
1 'polypeptide(L)'
;MARYTGFFVIATRIDELRLMLIEMLEPCNLELMYETPSSIICREFIGQVPVPKLVTVEVVFDTATSTESETKMTLVIKNEELPLQVNNHCRQMFELISQLIIENRQWELLESIAL
;
A
#
# COMPACT_ATOMS: atom_id res chain seq x y z
N MET A 1 12.63 11.36 6.65
CA MET A 1 11.56 10.71 5.90
C MET A 1 11.54 9.24 6.29
N ALA A 2 10.50 8.82 7.01
CA ALA A 2 10.26 7.42 7.29
C ALA A 2 9.75 6.76 6.01
N ARG A 3 10.16 5.51 5.76
CA ARG A 3 9.77 4.74 4.59
C ARG A 3 9.78 3.27 4.96
N TYR A 4 8.68 2.58 4.69
CA TYR A 4 8.50 1.15 4.89
C TYR A 4 8.08 0.52 3.57
N THR A 5 8.58 -0.68 3.28
CA THR A 5 8.34 -1.34 1.99
C THR A 5 7.91 -2.79 2.18
N GLY A 6 6.81 -3.17 1.55
CA GLY A 6 6.33 -4.54 1.52
C GLY A 6 6.29 -5.07 0.09
N PHE A 7 6.58 -6.34 -0.09
CA PHE A 7 6.44 -7.07 -1.34
C PHE A 7 5.36 -8.12 -1.16
N PHE A 8 4.42 -8.18 -2.09
CA PHE A 8 3.28 -9.08 -2.04
C PHE A 8 3.07 -9.74 -3.41
N VAL A 9 2.72 -11.01 -3.39
CA VAL A 9 2.26 -11.76 -4.57
C VAL A 9 0.86 -12.27 -4.29
N ILE A 10 -0.09 -11.91 -5.15
CA ILE A 10 -1.52 -12.21 -4.98
C ILE A 10 -2.05 -12.95 -6.21
N ALA A 11 -2.84 -14.00 -6.01
CA ALA A 11 -3.37 -14.87 -7.05
C ALA A 11 -4.56 -14.26 -7.82
N THR A 12 -4.34 -13.12 -8.48
CA THR A 12 -5.32 -12.47 -9.37
C THR A 12 -4.58 -11.59 -10.38
N ARG A 13 -5.26 -11.17 -11.46
CA ARG A 13 -4.72 -10.24 -12.46
C ARG A 13 -4.63 -8.81 -11.92
N ILE A 14 -3.74 -8.01 -12.51
CA ILE A 14 -3.45 -6.65 -12.02
C ILE A 14 -4.72 -5.79 -11.99
N ASP A 15 -5.56 -5.86 -13.02
CA ASP A 15 -6.73 -4.97 -13.13
C ASP A 15 -7.79 -5.25 -12.06
N GLU A 16 -7.97 -6.52 -11.69
CA GLU A 16 -8.85 -6.93 -10.59
C GLU A 16 -8.25 -6.54 -9.25
N LEU A 17 -6.95 -6.81 -9.05
CA LEU A 17 -6.26 -6.43 -7.82
C LEU A 17 -6.32 -4.92 -7.58
N ARG A 18 -6.14 -4.12 -8.63
CA ARG A 18 -6.14 -2.66 -8.55
C ARG A 18 -7.47 -2.14 -8.01
N LEU A 19 -8.58 -2.63 -8.54
CA LEU A 19 -9.92 -2.25 -8.09
C LEU A 19 -10.14 -2.64 -6.62
N MET A 20 -9.82 -3.90 -6.27
CA MET A 20 -9.97 -4.39 -4.90
C MET A 20 -9.08 -3.62 -3.90
N LEU A 21 -7.87 -3.22 -4.30
CA LEU A 21 -6.99 -2.41 -3.46
C LEU A 21 -7.53 -1.00 -3.25
N ILE A 22 -8.08 -0.35 -4.27
CA ILE A 22 -8.68 0.98 -4.13
C ILE A 22 -9.84 0.93 -3.13
N GLU A 23 -10.72 -0.07 -3.24
CA GLU A 23 -11.83 -0.29 -2.31
C GLU A 23 -11.33 -0.59 -0.88
N MET A 24 -10.27 -1.39 -0.73
CA MET A 24 -9.68 -1.71 0.57
C MET A 24 -9.01 -0.50 1.24
N LEU A 25 -8.41 0.40 0.46
CA LEU A 25 -7.70 1.58 0.95
C LEU A 25 -8.63 2.74 1.31
N GLU A 26 -9.82 2.82 0.70
CA GLU A 26 -10.81 3.87 0.94
C GLU A 26 -11.14 4.09 2.45
N PRO A 27 -11.44 3.07 3.26
CA PRO A 27 -11.73 3.25 4.69
C PRO A 27 -10.52 3.67 5.54
N CYS A 28 -9.30 3.67 4.99
CA CYS A 28 -8.07 4.02 5.71
C CYS A 28 -7.80 5.54 5.79
N ASN A 29 -8.80 6.39 5.53
CA ASN A 29 -8.65 7.85 5.41
C ASN A 29 -7.62 8.27 4.34
N LEU A 30 -7.54 7.50 3.26
CA LEU A 30 -6.65 7.75 2.15
C LEU A 30 -7.43 8.30 0.95
N GLU A 31 -6.98 9.43 0.43
CA GLU A 31 -7.44 10.04 -0.80
C GLU A 31 -6.64 9.48 -1.98
N LEU A 32 -7.30 8.92 -2.99
CA LEU A 32 -6.67 8.49 -4.22
C LEU A 32 -6.15 9.72 -4.99
N MET A 33 -4.84 9.78 -5.21
CA MET A 33 -4.17 10.88 -5.91
C MET A 33 -3.95 10.57 -7.39
N TYR A 34 -3.45 9.36 -7.66
CA TYR A 34 -3.15 8.91 -9.02
C TYR A 34 -3.42 7.42 -9.14
N GLU A 35 -3.96 7.05 -10.29
CA GLU A 35 -4.10 5.67 -10.74
C GLU A 35 -3.46 5.55 -12.12
N THR A 36 -2.57 4.58 -12.28
CA THR A 36 -1.97 4.23 -13.57
C THR A 36 -2.00 2.71 -13.74
N PRO A 37 -1.75 2.17 -14.95
CA PRO A 37 -1.67 0.73 -15.14
C PRO A 37 -0.63 0.04 -14.23
N SER A 38 0.44 0.75 -13.85
CA SER A 38 1.53 0.21 -13.03
C SER A 38 1.56 0.72 -11.60
N SER A 39 0.64 1.59 -11.17
CA SER A 39 0.64 2.09 -9.80
C SER A 39 -0.69 2.68 -9.30
N ILE A 40 -0.87 2.62 -7.98
CA ILE A 40 -1.84 3.41 -7.22
C ILE A 40 -1.06 4.31 -6.27
N ILE A 41 -1.42 5.59 -6.18
CA ILE A 41 -0.87 6.51 -5.19
C ILE A 41 -2.04 7.10 -4.41
N CYS A 42 -2.04 6.90 -3.10
CA CYS A 42 -2.98 7.53 -2.17
C CYS A 42 -2.24 8.36 -1.12
N ARG A 43 -2.91 9.35 -0.56
CA ARG A 43 -2.37 10.16 0.55
C ARG A 43 -3.43 10.35 1.62
N GLU A 44 -3.03 10.40 2.87
CA GLU A 44 -3.94 10.79 3.95
C GLU A 44 -4.58 12.17 3.69
N PHE A 45 -5.82 12.32 4.14
CA PHE A 45 -6.52 13.61 4.12
C PHE A 45 -5.79 14.67 4.95
N ILE A 46 -5.62 15.85 4.37
CA ILE A 46 -5.02 16.99 5.07
C ILE A 46 -5.93 17.40 6.23
N GLY A 47 -5.33 17.64 7.40
CA GLY A 47 -6.03 18.10 8.60
C GLY A 47 -6.43 16.98 9.57
N GLN A 48 -6.30 15.71 9.19
CA GLN A 48 -6.48 14.59 10.12
C GLN A 48 -5.24 14.33 10.99
N VAL A 49 -4.05 14.56 10.43
CA VAL A 49 -2.76 14.46 11.12
C VAL A 49 -1.91 15.70 10.84
N PRO A 50 -0.91 16.01 11.70
CA PRO A 50 0.07 17.05 11.41
C PRO A 50 0.76 16.82 10.07
N VAL A 51 1.08 17.91 9.34
CA VAL A 51 1.68 17.84 8.00
C VAL A 51 2.89 16.88 7.91
N PRO A 52 3.85 16.88 8.87
CA PRO A 52 4.99 15.96 8.79
C PRO A 52 4.62 14.47 8.89
N LYS A 53 3.43 14.18 9.41
CA LYS A 53 2.92 12.82 9.59
C LYS A 53 2.11 12.33 8.39
N LEU A 54 1.68 13.20 7.48
CA LEU A 54 0.86 12.82 6.32
C LEU A 54 1.54 11.70 5.54
N VAL A 55 0.91 10.54 5.52
CA VAL A 55 1.39 9.36 4.81
C VAL A 55 0.97 9.41 3.35
N THR A 56 1.92 9.10 2.48
CA THR A 56 1.70 8.71 1.10
C THR A 56 1.88 7.20 0.98
N VAL A 57 0.88 6.53 0.43
CA VAL A 57 0.87 5.11 0.10
C VAL A 57 1.04 4.97 -1.40
N GLU A 58 2.05 4.24 -1.83
CA GLU A 58 2.31 3.93 -3.25
C GLU A 58 2.29 2.41 -3.40
N VAL A 59 1.36 1.89 -4.21
CA VAL A 59 1.38 0.51 -4.66
C VAL A 59 1.93 0.51 -6.08
N VAL A 60 2.99 -0.25 -6.32
CA VAL A 60 3.63 -0.39 -7.63
C VAL A 60 3.45 -1.82 -8.10
N PHE A 61 2.77 -2.01 -9.23
CA PHE A 61 2.56 -3.32 -9.85
C PHE A 61 3.73 -3.67 -10.76
N ASP A 62 4.23 -4.90 -10.67
CA ASP A 62 5.19 -5.43 -11.62
C ASP A 62 4.47 -5.85 -12.91
N THR A 63 4.32 -4.93 -13.84
CA THR A 63 3.67 -5.19 -15.14
C THR A 63 4.51 -6.04 -16.08
N ALA A 64 5.79 -6.29 -15.76
CA ALA A 64 6.70 -7.06 -16.60
C ALA A 64 6.67 -8.56 -16.28
N THR A 65 6.48 -8.93 -15.01
CA THR A 65 6.54 -10.33 -14.57
C THR A 65 5.25 -10.88 -13.98
N SER A 66 4.23 -10.04 -13.74
CA SER A 66 2.89 -10.50 -13.38
C SER A 66 2.20 -11.19 -14.56
N THR A 67 1.29 -12.11 -14.24
CA THR A 67 0.54 -12.92 -15.20
C THR A 67 -0.97 -12.69 -15.04
N GLU A 68 -1.76 -13.39 -15.85
CA GLU A 68 -3.23 -13.36 -15.76
C GLU A 68 -3.78 -13.98 -14.46
N SER A 69 -2.95 -14.71 -13.70
CA SER A 69 -3.35 -15.36 -12.44
C SER A 69 -2.54 -14.93 -11.23
N GLU A 70 -1.47 -14.15 -11.42
CA GLU A 70 -0.58 -13.75 -10.32
C GLU A 70 -0.10 -12.32 -10.53
N THR A 71 -0.37 -11.46 -9.56
CA THR A 71 0.14 -10.08 -9.54
C THR A 71 1.18 -9.93 -8.46
N LYS A 72 2.34 -9.41 -8.84
CA LYS A 72 3.38 -9.00 -7.91
C LYS A 72 3.31 -7.49 -7.73
N MET A 73 3.38 -7.05 -6.48
CA MET A 73 3.34 -5.63 -6.15
C MET A 73 4.32 -5.28 -5.04
N THR A 74 4.77 -4.02 -5.09
CA THR A 74 5.52 -3.38 -4.01
C THR A 74 4.64 -2.31 -3.38
N LEU A 75 4.39 -2.44 -2.08
CA LEU A 75 3.79 -1.42 -1.23
C LEU A 75 4.90 -0.53 -0.67
N VAL A 76 4.78 0.77 -0.82
CA VAL A 76 5.68 1.77 -0.25
C VAL A 76 4.85 2.76 0.55
N ILE A 77 5.20 2.93 1.82
CA ILE A 77 4.51 3.87 2.72
C ILE A 77 5.56 4.82 3.27
N LYS A 78 5.34 6.13 3.08
CA LYS A 78 6.32 7.17 3.42
C LYS A 78 5.66 8.43 3.96
N ASN A 79 6.36 9.13 4.86
CA ASN A 79 6.03 10.48 5.31
C ASN A 79 7.30 11.24 5.76
N GLU A 80 7.14 12.51 6.14
CA GLU A 80 8.25 13.37 6.53
C GLU A 80 8.78 13.14 7.96
N GLU A 81 8.27 12.15 8.71
CA GLU A 81 8.79 11.82 10.02
C GLU A 81 10.25 11.30 9.95
N LEU A 82 10.95 11.36 11.08
CA LEU A 82 12.31 10.81 11.20
C LEU A 82 12.23 9.31 11.52
N PRO A 83 12.91 8.44 10.76
CA PRO A 83 12.81 6.97 10.93
C PRO A 83 13.37 6.46 12.27
N LEU A 84 14.15 7.28 12.99
CA LEU A 84 14.73 6.92 14.30
C LEU A 84 13.67 6.79 15.42
N GLN A 85 12.44 7.26 15.19
CA GLN A 85 11.34 7.02 16.11
C GLN A 85 10.67 5.68 15.78
N VAL A 86 10.93 4.66 16.60
CA VAL A 86 10.43 3.28 16.39
C VAL A 86 8.90 3.21 16.35
N ASN A 87 8.23 4.11 17.08
CA ASN A 87 6.77 4.29 17.08
C ASN A 87 6.41 5.59 16.36
N ASN A 88 6.38 5.54 15.03
CA ASN A 88 5.98 6.67 14.18
C ASN A 88 4.70 6.32 13.40
N HIS A 89 3.97 7.35 12.95
CA HIS A 89 2.69 7.20 12.26
C HIS A 89 2.85 6.46 10.93
N CYS A 90 3.94 6.69 10.22
CA CYS A 90 4.26 5.99 8.98
C CYS A 90 4.33 4.46 9.17
N ARG A 91 4.92 4.00 10.28
CA ARG A 91 5.01 2.58 10.62
C ARG A 91 3.65 2.00 10.96
N GLN A 92 2.84 2.72 11.74
CA GLN A 92 1.50 2.27 12.12
C GLN A 92 0.61 2.10 10.88
N MET A 93 0.66 3.05 9.94
CA MET A 93 -0.05 2.93 8.66
C MET A 93 0.47 1.77 7.81
N PHE A 94 1.78 1.53 7.82
CA PHE A 94 2.37 0.38 7.13
C PHE A 94 1.90 -0.96 7.69
N GLU A 95 1.90 -1.11 9.02
CA GLU A 95 1.43 -2.31 9.69
C GLU A 95 -0.07 -2.53 9.43
N LEU A 96 -0.90 -1.48 9.52
CA LEU A 96 -2.32 -1.52 9.22
C LEU A 96 -2.61 -2.00 7.80
N ILE A 97 -2.02 -1.36 6.79
CA ILE A 97 -2.30 -1.67 5.39
C ILE A 97 -1.73 -3.05 5.02
N SER A 98 -0.55 -3.40 5.52
CA SER A 98 0.03 -4.73 5.30
C SER A 98 -0.85 -5.83 5.89
N GLN A 99 -1.38 -5.62 7.10
CA GLN A 99 -2.31 -6.56 7.72
C GLN A 99 -3.62 -6.69 6.93
N LEU A 100 -4.19 -5.56 6.48
CA LEU A 100 -5.37 -5.59 5.61
C LEU A 100 -5.11 -6.38 4.33
N ILE A 101 -3.90 -6.28 3.75
CA ILE A 101 -3.55 -7.05 2.56
C ILE A 101 -3.46 -8.55 2.86
N ILE A 102 -2.82 -8.91 3.96
CA ILE A 102 -2.57 -10.30 4.36
C ILE A 102 -3.87 -11.01 4.77
N GLU A 103 -4.77 -10.31 5.46
CA GLU A 103 -5.99 -10.88 6.03
C GLU A 103 -7.22 -10.73 5.10
N ASN A 104 -7.06 -10.10 3.92
CA ASN A 104 -8.17 -9.93 2.99
C ASN A 104 -8.65 -11.28 2.46
N ARG A 105 -9.95 -11.53 2.58
CA ARG A 105 -10.60 -12.78 2.13
C ARG A 105 -11.05 -12.74 0.68
N GLN A 106 -10.95 -11.60 0.00
CA GLN A 106 -11.36 -11.43 -1.40
C GLN A 106 -10.29 -11.93 -2.38
N TRP A 107 -9.09 -12.22 -1.91
CA TRP A 107 -8.00 -12.77 -2.72
C TRP A 107 -7.18 -13.82 -1.97
N GLU A 108 -6.35 -14.55 -2.71
CA GLU A 108 -5.38 -15.50 -2.15
C GLU A 108 -3.98 -14.87 -2.17
N LEU A 109 -3.37 -14.75 -0.99
CA LEU A 109 -1.99 -14.30 -0.83
C LEU A 109 -1.03 -15.49 -1.06
N LEU A 110 -0.13 -15.35 -2.02
CA LEU A 110 0.86 -16.37 -2.37
C LEU A 110 2.19 -16.15 -1.64
N GLU A 111 2.63 -14.91 -1.54
CA GLU A 111 3.88 -14.54 -0.87
C GLU A 111 3.79 -13.14 -0.26
N SER A 112 4.45 -12.93 0.88
CA SER A 112 4.60 -11.61 1.49
C SER A 112 5.95 -11.45 2.18
N ILE A 113 6.61 -10.32 1.94
CA ILE A 113 7.85 -9.91 2.62
C ILE A 113 7.69 -8.45 3.05
N ALA A 114 7.80 -8.16 4.35
CA ALA A 114 7.76 -6.79 4.88
C ALA A 114 9.15 -6.37 5.39
N LEU A 115 9.64 -5.21 4.96
CA LEU A 115 10.96 -4.64 5.27
C LEU A 115 10.86 -3.21 5.84
#